data_AF-A0A539ELZ4-F1
#
_entry.id   AF-A0A539ELZ4-F1
#
_cell.length_a   1.000
_cell.length_b   1.000
_cell.length_c   1.000
_cell.angle_alpha   90.00
_cell.angle_beta   90.00
_cell.angle_gamma   90.00
#
_symmetry.space_group_name_H-M   'P 1'
#
loop_
_entity.id
_entity.type
_entity.pdbx_description
1 polymer ?
#
loop_
_entity_poly.entity_id
_entity_poly.type
_entity_poly.pdbx_seq_one_letter_code
_entity_poly.pdbx_strand_id
1 'polypeptide(L)'
;MKCPSCSAEGPDEAAECTACGVNYAKWKAKVEKAAAEAAAAPPPEPPPPPRSTLKTTLGVLAAASVAVYTAYDVASRRIAPPEETGGVLVRPDAYRPRIQALEAALYKKAPPTHADVRTISDAASQLAGAVLERHPQNPFARSAIGDLLEFSGAVAAAEEGMTMLPTARLDWTRRWESVRARRFAKAPWFHKAVTAAEGPPPDFERAAARILSAGHRLKTLLAGVPAEFEKFSVDDVNLADKERDAGRAAAEIEAWRAWRTDWQGRVDEALTGFPEPDEIPAELQFTYDTLVRSAQETRTPPNPGPGVVSSGKAVNEVYQPGKPMRDAWLAGLAEWLSGLDESIKGARAAKLNPTKE
;
A
#
# COMPACT_ATOMS: atom_id res chain seq x y z
N MET A 1 11.39 4.35 42.45
CA MET A 1 12.75 4.46 41.84
C MET A 1 12.67 4.41 40.32
N LYS A 2 13.51 5.17 39.58
CA LYS A 2 13.55 5.12 38.10
C LYS A 2 14.38 3.94 37.61
N CYS A 3 13.85 3.17 36.66
CA CYS A 3 14.58 2.08 36.04
C CYS A 3 15.79 2.62 35.26
N PRO A 4 17.02 2.15 35.51
CA PRO A 4 18.20 2.64 34.81
C PRO A 4 18.26 2.20 33.34
N SER A 5 17.45 1.23 32.92
CA SER A 5 17.41 0.73 31.55
C SER A 5 16.35 1.39 30.68
N CYS A 6 15.15 1.67 31.21
CA CYS A 6 14.03 2.21 30.44
C CYS A 6 13.45 3.50 31.02
N SER A 7 14.01 4.01 32.10
CA SER A 7 13.60 5.25 32.80
C SER A 7 12.18 5.26 33.39
N ALA A 8 11.44 4.16 33.29
CA ALA A 8 10.12 4.03 33.90
C ALA A 8 10.18 4.16 35.44
N GLU A 9 9.19 4.84 36.02
CA GLU A 9 9.02 4.95 37.46
C GLU A 9 8.38 3.66 38.01
N GLY A 10 9.07 3.00 38.93
CA GLY A 10 8.59 1.80 39.61
C GLY A 10 8.49 2.01 41.12
N PRO A 11 7.70 1.17 41.83
CA PRO A 11 7.60 1.21 43.28
C PRO A 11 8.98 1.06 43.91
N ASP A 12 9.23 1.86 44.95
CA ASP A 12 10.44 1.71 45.77
C ASP A 12 10.41 0.29 46.38
N GLU A 13 11.51 -0.46 46.23
CA GLU A 13 11.68 -1.87 46.63
C GLU A 13 11.21 -2.96 45.65
N ALA A 14 10.81 -2.63 44.42
CA ALA A 14 10.56 -3.66 43.41
C ALA A 14 11.84 -4.47 43.09
N ALA A 15 11.76 -5.81 43.07
CA ALA A 15 12.88 -6.67 42.72
C ALA A 15 13.27 -6.59 41.22
N GLU A 16 12.29 -6.25 40.37
CA GLU A 16 12.45 -6.09 38.93
C GLU A 16 11.60 -4.94 38.38
N CYS A 17 12.01 -4.39 37.25
CA CYS A 17 11.24 -3.36 36.55
C CYS A 17 10.06 -3.99 35.81
N THR A 18 8.84 -3.58 36.14
CA THR A 18 7.60 -4.06 35.48
C THR A 18 7.51 -3.69 34.00
N ALA A 19 8.23 -2.65 33.56
CA ALA A 19 8.21 -2.18 32.18
C ALA A 19 9.16 -2.96 31.25
N CYS A 20 10.37 -3.32 31.72
CA CYS A 20 11.39 -3.95 30.88
C CYS A 20 11.98 -5.25 31.44
N GLY A 21 11.54 -5.73 32.60
CA GLY A 21 11.99 -6.98 33.22
C GLY A 21 13.40 -6.94 33.79
N VAL A 22 14.02 -5.76 33.92
CA VAL A 22 15.38 -5.65 34.48
C VAL A 22 15.36 -5.94 35.98
N ASN A 23 16.11 -6.95 36.41
CA ASN A 23 16.32 -7.27 37.82
C ASN A 23 17.35 -6.31 38.44
N TYR A 24 16.92 -5.53 39.43
CA TYR A 24 17.74 -4.45 40.00
C TYR A 24 18.96 -4.96 40.78
N ALA A 25 18.88 -6.14 41.39
CA ALA A 25 19.99 -6.76 42.11
C ALA A 25 21.12 -7.18 41.15
N LYS A 26 20.75 -7.83 40.02
CA LYS A 26 21.72 -8.19 38.97
C LYS A 26 22.35 -6.97 38.31
N TRP A 27 21.57 -5.90 38.11
CA TRP A 27 22.07 -4.66 37.55
C TRP A 27 23.07 -3.97 38.48
N LYS A 28 22.77 -3.84 39.79
CA LYS A 28 23.70 -3.28 40.78
C LYS A 28 25.03 -4.05 40.82
N ALA A 29 24.97 -5.37 40.87
CA ALA A 29 26.17 -6.21 40.83
C ALA A 29 27.01 -6.00 39.56
N LYS A 30 26.37 -5.78 38.40
CA LYS A 30 27.06 -5.49 37.14
C LYS A 30 27.73 -4.11 37.15
N VAL A 31 27.08 -3.10 37.72
CA VAL A 31 27.63 -1.74 37.85
C VAL A 31 28.81 -1.72 38.83
N GLU A 32 28.69 -2.39 39.96
CA GLU A 32 29.79 -2.51 40.94
C GLU A 32 30.99 -3.25 40.34
N LYS A 33 30.75 -4.31 39.58
CA LYS A 33 31.80 -5.03 38.85
C LYS A 33 32.49 -4.14 37.80
N ALA A 34 31.71 -3.37 37.03
CA ALA A 34 32.25 -2.45 36.04
C ALA A 34 33.04 -1.29 36.69
N ALA A 35 32.61 -0.81 37.87
CA ALA A 35 33.32 0.21 38.63
C ALA A 35 34.65 -0.33 39.19
N ALA A 36 34.68 -1.58 39.65
CA ALA A 36 35.91 -2.24 40.11
C ALA A 36 36.91 -2.48 38.97
N GLU A 37 36.42 -2.87 37.78
CA GLU A 37 37.26 -3.02 36.58
C GLU A 37 37.79 -1.67 36.06
N ALA A 38 37.01 -0.60 36.17
CA ALA A 38 37.44 0.76 35.80
C ALA A 38 38.48 1.36 36.76
N ALA A 39 38.43 0.99 38.06
CA ALA A 39 39.40 1.45 39.06
C ALA A 39 40.79 0.76 38.92
N ALA A 40 40.88 -0.34 38.16
CA ALA A 40 42.12 -1.09 37.95
C ALA A 40 42.87 -0.72 36.65
N ALA A 41 42.33 0.21 35.84
CA ALA A 41 42.97 0.64 34.59
C ALA A 41 43.85 1.89 34.81
N PRO A 42 45.08 1.94 34.26
CA PRO A 42 45.92 3.15 34.33
C PRO A 42 45.26 4.32 33.56
N PRO A 43 45.49 5.57 34.01
CA PRO A 43 44.77 6.73 33.50
C PRO A 43 45.04 6.95 32.00
N PRO A 44 44.00 7.09 31.16
CA PRO A 44 44.16 7.41 29.74
C PRO A 44 44.51 8.90 29.55
N GLU A 45 45.34 9.17 28.53
CA GLU A 45 45.63 10.54 28.07
C GLU A 45 44.34 11.28 27.65
N PRO A 46 44.30 12.62 27.83
CA PRO A 46 43.10 13.40 27.57
C PRO A 46 42.68 13.33 26.09
N PRO A 47 41.41 12.99 25.77
CA PRO A 47 40.95 12.89 24.39
C PRO A 47 40.78 14.27 23.75
N PRO A 48 41.08 14.43 22.45
CA PRO A 48 40.72 15.63 21.69
C PRO A 48 39.19 15.75 21.55
N PRO A 49 38.66 16.97 21.35
CA PRO A 49 37.21 17.23 21.35
C PRO A 49 36.48 16.44 20.25
N PRO A 50 35.21 16.05 20.49
CA PRO A 50 34.48 15.15 19.62
C PRO A 50 34.23 15.78 18.25
N ARG A 51 34.83 15.20 17.21
CA ARG A 51 34.45 15.44 15.81
C ARG A 51 33.41 14.42 15.41
N SER A 52 32.25 14.89 14.97
CA SER A 52 31.14 14.08 14.46
C SER A 52 31.64 13.04 13.43
N THR A 53 31.59 11.76 13.82
CA THR A 53 31.99 10.61 12.99
C THR A 53 30.92 10.19 11.99
N LEU A 54 29.72 10.79 12.04
CA LEU A 54 28.55 10.43 11.24
C LEU A 54 28.83 10.56 9.73
N LYS A 55 29.63 11.56 9.33
CA LYS A 55 30.06 11.74 7.92
C LYS A 55 31.05 10.66 7.47
N THR A 56 31.88 10.16 8.37
CA THR A 56 32.87 9.12 8.07
C THR A 56 32.21 7.76 7.93
N THR A 57 31.24 7.43 8.80
CA THR A 57 30.46 6.19 8.68
C THR A 57 29.57 6.19 7.43
N LEU A 58 28.93 7.31 7.11
CA LEU A 58 28.19 7.48 5.85
C LEU A 58 29.11 7.39 4.63
N GLY A 59 30.31 7.97 4.69
CA GLY A 59 31.30 7.88 3.62
C GLY A 59 31.79 6.46 3.37
N VAL A 60 32.03 5.68 4.43
CA VAL A 60 32.45 4.27 4.32
C VAL A 60 31.32 3.40 3.77
N LEU A 61 30.07 3.62 4.18
CA LEU A 61 28.90 2.91 3.63
C LEU A 61 28.66 3.24 2.15
N ALA A 62 28.81 4.52 1.76
CA ALA A 62 28.72 4.93 0.37
C ALA A 62 29.83 4.29 -0.48
N ALA A 63 31.07 4.27 0.01
CA ALA A 63 32.20 3.64 -0.68
C ALA A 63 32.02 2.11 -0.82
N ALA A 64 31.52 1.43 0.21
CA ALA A 64 31.20 0.00 0.15
C ALA A 64 30.10 -0.29 -0.87
N SER A 65 29.07 0.56 -0.94
CA SER A 65 27.97 0.44 -1.91
C SER A 65 28.47 0.61 -3.35
N VAL A 66 29.36 1.58 -3.59
CA VAL A 66 30.01 1.78 -4.90
C VAL A 66 30.93 0.61 -5.25
N ALA A 67 31.65 0.04 -4.29
CA ALA A 67 32.50 -1.14 -4.52
C ALA A 67 31.68 -2.39 -4.87
N VAL A 68 30.55 -2.62 -4.21
CA VAL A 68 29.61 -3.71 -4.55
C VAL A 68 29.00 -3.50 -5.93
N TYR A 69 28.58 -2.26 -6.24
CA TYR A 69 28.02 -1.93 -7.56
C TYR A 69 29.04 -2.09 -8.68
N THR A 70 30.28 -1.63 -8.49
CA THR A 70 31.35 -1.78 -9.50
C THR A 70 31.81 -3.22 -9.65
N ALA A 71 31.86 -4.02 -8.57
CA ALA A 71 32.10 -5.46 -8.66
C ALA A 71 30.97 -6.19 -9.43
N TYR A 72 29.71 -5.79 -9.21
CA TYR A 72 28.56 -6.31 -9.96
C TYR A 72 28.60 -5.90 -11.44
N ASP A 73 28.93 -4.66 -11.76
CA ASP A 73 29.07 -4.16 -13.14
C ASP A 73 30.22 -4.84 -13.87
N VAL A 74 31.37 -5.04 -13.22
CA VAL A 74 32.51 -5.76 -13.81
C VAL A 74 32.22 -7.26 -13.98
N ALA A 75 31.54 -7.89 -13.02
CA ALA A 75 31.13 -9.30 -13.15
C ALA A 75 30.08 -9.51 -14.24
N SER A 76 29.15 -8.58 -14.40
CA SER A 76 28.11 -8.65 -15.43
C SER A 76 28.64 -8.34 -16.85
N ARG A 77 29.67 -7.50 -16.99
CA ARG A 77 30.32 -7.22 -18.29
C ARG A 77 31.23 -8.33 -18.82
N ARG A 78 31.67 -9.29 -17.98
CA ARG A 78 32.53 -10.42 -18.41
C ARG A 78 31.76 -11.60 -19.02
N ILE A 79 30.43 -11.56 -18.99
CA ILE A 79 29.59 -12.51 -19.72
C ILE A 79 29.32 -11.90 -21.09
N ALA A 80 30.22 -12.16 -22.04
CA ALA A 80 29.95 -11.80 -23.43
C ALA A 80 28.63 -12.48 -23.85
N PRO A 81 27.61 -11.71 -24.28
CA PRO A 81 26.36 -12.30 -24.73
C PRO A 81 26.66 -13.14 -25.98
N PRO A 82 26.05 -14.34 -26.12
CA PRO A 82 26.21 -15.14 -27.33
C PRO A 82 25.73 -14.32 -28.54
N GLU A 83 26.56 -14.24 -29.58
CA GLU A 83 26.38 -13.42 -30.79
C GLU A 83 25.16 -13.79 -31.66
N GLU A 84 24.31 -14.72 -31.24
CA GLU A 84 23.23 -15.28 -32.08
C GLU A 84 21.80 -14.80 -31.77
N THR A 85 21.60 -13.75 -30.97
CA THR A 85 20.24 -13.20 -30.80
C THR A 85 20.17 -11.70 -31.09
N GLY A 86 19.77 -11.39 -32.32
CA GLY A 86 19.01 -10.18 -32.58
C GLY A 86 17.80 -10.15 -31.63
N GLY A 87 17.94 -9.38 -30.55
CA GLY A 87 16.89 -9.05 -29.60
C GLY A 87 17.24 -9.37 -28.15
N VAL A 88 17.65 -8.34 -27.43
CA VAL A 88 17.70 -8.13 -25.96
C VAL A 88 16.43 -8.59 -25.19
N LEU A 89 15.39 -9.07 -25.88
CA LEU A 89 14.04 -9.30 -25.35
C LEU A 89 13.74 -10.79 -25.16
N VAL A 90 12.94 -11.10 -24.16
CA VAL A 90 12.42 -12.44 -23.89
C VAL A 90 11.44 -12.85 -24.99
N ARG A 91 11.63 -14.03 -25.61
CA ARG A 91 10.69 -14.55 -26.61
C ARG A 91 9.40 -15.02 -25.93
N PRO A 92 8.23 -14.42 -26.19
CA PRO A 92 7.03 -14.68 -25.40
C PRO A 92 6.37 -16.02 -25.72
N ASP A 93 6.60 -16.62 -26.90
CA ASP A 93 5.98 -17.90 -27.30
C ASP A 93 6.30 -19.03 -26.32
N ALA A 94 7.50 -19.01 -25.75
CA ALA A 94 7.96 -19.92 -24.70
C ALA A 94 7.11 -19.87 -23.42
N TYR A 95 6.37 -18.78 -23.21
CA TYR A 95 5.62 -18.47 -21.99
C TYR A 95 4.14 -18.21 -22.26
N ARG A 96 3.67 -18.47 -23.49
CA ARG A 96 2.34 -18.09 -23.96
C ARG A 96 1.20 -18.48 -23.01
N PRO A 97 1.11 -19.71 -22.45
CA PRO A 97 0.02 -20.05 -21.54
C PRO A 97 -0.01 -19.19 -20.27
N ARG A 98 1.17 -18.86 -19.72
CA ARG A 98 1.30 -18.03 -18.50
C ARG A 98 0.94 -16.57 -18.79
N ILE A 99 1.43 -16.04 -19.90
CA ILE A 99 1.11 -14.67 -20.32
C ILE A 99 -0.40 -14.56 -20.63
N GLN A 100 -0.99 -15.53 -21.30
CA GLN A 100 -2.42 -15.52 -21.59
C GLN A 100 -3.29 -15.62 -20.33
N ALA A 101 -2.88 -16.39 -19.32
CA ALA A 101 -3.58 -16.43 -18.03
C ALA A 101 -3.54 -15.05 -17.33
N LEU A 102 -2.37 -14.42 -17.32
CA LEU A 102 -2.18 -13.08 -16.79
C LEU A 102 -3.04 -12.04 -17.54
N GLU A 103 -3.01 -12.06 -18.88
CA GLU A 103 -3.79 -11.13 -19.69
C GLU A 103 -5.30 -11.39 -19.58
N ALA A 104 -5.75 -12.64 -19.51
CA ALA A 104 -7.16 -12.96 -19.26
C ALA A 104 -7.65 -12.39 -17.93
N ALA A 105 -6.78 -12.33 -16.92
CA ALA A 105 -7.08 -11.72 -15.64
C ALA A 105 -7.03 -10.18 -15.69
N LEU A 106 -6.13 -9.57 -16.47
CA LEU A 106 -6.00 -8.12 -16.58
C LEU A 106 -7.12 -7.48 -17.41
N TYR A 107 -7.39 -8.01 -18.60
CA TYR A 107 -8.26 -7.39 -19.61
C TYR A 107 -9.76 -7.72 -19.45
N LYS A 108 -10.20 -8.22 -18.28
CA LYS A 108 -11.65 -8.39 -18.02
C LYS A 108 -12.33 -7.02 -17.97
N LYS A 109 -13.55 -6.92 -18.51
CA LYS A 109 -14.35 -5.69 -18.46
C LYS A 109 -14.99 -5.42 -17.09
N ALA A 110 -15.02 -6.40 -16.20
CA ALA A 110 -15.62 -6.27 -14.87
C ALA A 110 -14.69 -5.50 -13.91
N PRO A 111 -15.24 -4.84 -12.86
CA PRO A 111 -14.43 -4.25 -11.79
C PRO A 111 -13.42 -5.26 -11.19
N PRO A 112 -12.26 -4.78 -10.70
CA PRO A 112 -11.28 -5.66 -10.06
C PRO A 112 -11.82 -6.23 -8.73
N THR A 113 -11.61 -7.52 -8.53
CA THR A 113 -11.91 -8.25 -7.28
C THR A 113 -10.62 -8.67 -6.57
N HIS A 114 -10.71 -9.02 -5.27
CA HIS A 114 -9.54 -9.53 -4.54
C HIS A 114 -9.01 -10.84 -5.15
N ALA A 115 -9.90 -11.65 -5.71
CA ALA A 115 -9.53 -12.85 -6.46
C ALA A 115 -8.71 -12.51 -7.72
N ASP A 116 -9.03 -11.41 -8.41
CA ASP A 116 -8.23 -10.93 -9.54
C ASP A 116 -6.84 -10.49 -9.10
N VAL A 117 -6.70 -9.76 -7.98
CA VAL A 117 -5.39 -9.34 -7.43
C VAL A 117 -4.48 -10.54 -7.24
N ARG A 118 -4.97 -11.56 -6.53
CA ARG A 118 -4.21 -12.79 -6.28
C ARG A 118 -3.87 -13.50 -7.59
N THR A 119 -4.83 -13.64 -8.50
CA THR A 119 -4.62 -14.28 -9.80
C THR A 119 -3.55 -13.56 -10.62
N ILE A 120 -3.60 -12.24 -10.70
CA ILE A 120 -2.66 -11.41 -11.48
C ILE A 120 -1.27 -11.47 -10.84
N SER A 121 -1.18 -11.28 -9.52
CA SER A 121 0.09 -11.31 -8.79
C SER A 121 0.76 -12.69 -8.90
N ASP A 122 0.02 -13.77 -8.65
CA ASP A 122 0.51 -15.14 -8.76
C ASP A 122 0.96 -15.47 -10.19
N ALA A 123 0.17 -15.09 -11.20
CA ALA A 123 0.52 -15.33 -12.60
C ALA A 123 1.79 -14.58 -13.02
N ALA A 124 1.97 -13.33 -12.56
CA ALA A 124 3.18 -12.55 -12.81
C ALA A 124 4.41 -13.16 -12.11
N SER A 125 4.27 -13.58 -10.85
CA SER A 125 5.34 -14.26 -10.10
C SER A 125 5.71 -15.61 -10.74
N GLN A 126 4.73 -16.41 -11.16
CA GLN A 126 4.97 -17.67 -11.87
C GLN A 126 5.63 -17.45 -13.24
N LEU A 127 5.27 -16.39 -13.95
CA LEU A 127 5.93 -16.00 -15.19
C LEU A 127 7.40 -15.63 -14.94
N ALA A 128 7.69 -14.87 -13.87
CA ALA A 128 9.05 -14.54 -13.47
C ALA A 128 9.87 -15.81 -13.16
N GLY A 129 9.32 -16.74 -12.39
CA GLY A 129 9.95 -18.04 -12.10
C GLY A 129 10.27 -18.82 -13.38
N ALA A 130 9.31 -18.92 -14.31
CA ALA A 130 9.53 -19.62 -15.58
C ALA A 130 10.61 -18.95 -16.45
N VAL A 131 10.70 -17.62 -16.45
CA VAL A 131 11.76 -16.89 -17.14
C VAL A 131 13.13 -17.19 -16.52
N LEU A 132 13.21 -17.24 -15.20
CA LEU A 132 14.44 -17.56 -14.46
C LEU A 132 14.92 -18.98 -14.73
N GLU A 133 14.02 -19.96 -14.65
CA GLU A 133 14.34 -21.38 -14.88
C GLU A 133 14.92 -21.62 -16.27
N ARG A 134 14.36 -20.96 -17.30
CA ARG A 134 14.78 -21.16 -18.69
C ARG A 134 16.05 -20.40 -19.04
N HIS A 135 16.28 -19.25 -18.42
CA HIS A 135 17.38 -18.35 -18.77
C HIS A 135 18.14 -17.83 -17.54
N PRO A 136 18.66 -18.73 -16.67
CA PRO A 136 19.19 -18.35 -15.35
C PRO A 136 20.41 -17.44 -15.42
N GLN A 137 21.18 -17.51 -16.51
CA GLN A 137 22.40 -16.72 -16.72
C GLN A 137 22.22 -15.52 -17.64
N ASN A 138 21.04 -15.32 -18.23
CA ASN A 138 20.81 -14.21 -19.15
C ASN A 138 20.52 -12.92 -18.34
N PRO A 139 21.36 -11.86 -18.45
CA PRO A 139 21.14 -10.63 -17.70
C PRO A 139 19.82 -9.92 -18.06
N PHE A 140 19.37 -10.02 -19.31
CA PHE A 140 18.09 -9.43 -19.72
C PHE A 140 16.89 -10.19 -19.18
N ALA A 141 16.99 -11.52 -19.07
CA ALA A 141 15.98 -12.32 -18.39
C ALA A 141 15.90 -11.95 -16.90
N ARG A 142 17.05 -11.71 -16.24
CA ARG A 142 17.12 -11.22 -14.86
C ARG A 142 16.45 -9.85 -14.68
N SER A 143 16.67 -8.92 -15.60
CA SER A 143 15.95 -7.64 -15.57
C SER A 143 14.44 -7.80 -15.80
N ALA A 144 14.03 -8.71 -16.71
CA ALA A 144 12.62 -9.02 -16.91
C ALA A 144 11.98 -9.61 -15.65
N ILE A 145 12.69 -10.47 -14.92
CA ILE A 145 12.26 -11.02 -13.62
C ILE A 145 12.07 -9.89 -12.61
N GLY A 146 13.00 -8.96 -12.50
CA GLY A 146 12.88 -7.79 -11.61
C GLY A 146 11.60 -6.99 -11.89
N ASP A 147 11.36 -6.62 -13.14
CA ASP A 147 10.15 -5.87 -13.54
C ASP A 147 8.85 -6.68 -13.30
N LEU A 148 8.87 -8.01 -13.50
CA LEU A 148 7.71 -8.87 -13.25
C LEU A 148 7.40 -8.99 -11.77
N LEU A 149 8.41 -9.10 -10.92
CA LEU A 149 8.25 -9.15 -9.47
C LEU A 149 7.83 -7.79 -8.90
N GLU A 150 8.37 -6.69 -9.45
CA GLU A 150 7.92 -5.33 -9.11
C GLU A 150 6.45 -5.14 -9.49
N PHE A 151 6.04 -5.59 -10.68
CA PHE A 151 4.65 -5.56 -11.09
C PHE A 151 3.75 -6.43 -10.19
N SER A 152 4.16 -7.66 -9.87
CA SER A 152 3.45 -8.54 -8.94
C SER A 152 3.30 -7.89 -7.56
N GLY A 153 4.36 -7.31 -7.01
CA GLY A 153 4.32 -6.60 -5.72
C GLY A 153 3.41 -5.37 -5.75
N ALA A 154 3.41 -4.60 -6.85
CA ALA A 154 2.51 -3.47 -7.01
C ALA A 154 1.03 -3.87 -7.07
N VAL A 155 0.73 -5.04 -7.64
CA VAL A 155 -0.63 -5.60 -7.64
C VAL A 155 -0.99 -6.15 -6.26
N ALA A 156 -0.08 -6.89 -5.61
CA ALA A 156 -0.29 -7.45 -4.27
C ALA A 156 -0.47 -6.39 -3.19
N ALA A 157 0.20 -5.24 -3.29
CA ALA A 157 0.02 -4.12 -2.38
C ALA A 157 -1.44 -3.62 -2.35
N ALA A 158 -2.22 -3.84 -3.42
CA ALA A 158 -3.65 -3.53 -3.44
C ALA A 158 -4.50 -4.54 -2.63
N GLU A 159 -4.00 -5.77 -2.40
CA GLU A 159 -4.60 -6.73 -1.46
C GLU A 159 -4.39 -6.27 -0.02
N GLU A 160 -3.18 -5.80 0.30
CA GLU A 160 -2.77 -5.36 1.64
C GLU A 160 -3.36 -3.99 2.02
N GLY A 161 -3.47 -3.07 1.05
CA GLY A 161 -3.96 -1.71 1.25
C GLY A 161 -5.47 -1.56 1.51
N MET A 162 -6.20 -2.66 1.72
CA MET A 162 -7.66 -2.74 1.92
C MET A 162 -8.54 -2.07 0.84
N THR A 163 -7.99 -1.44 -0.20
CA THR A 163 -8.77 -0.76 -1.25
C THR A 163 -8.23 -1.02 -2.65
N MET A 164 -9.01 -1.75 -3.47
CA MET A 164 -8.84 -1.69 -4.92
C MET A 164 -9.63 -0.51 -5.46
N LEU A 165 -8.94 0.36 -6.18
CA LEU A 165 -9.57 1.37 -7.01
C LEU A 165 -10.47 0.74 -8.08
N PRO A 166 -11.60 1.36 -8.46
CA PRO A 166 -12.33 0.98 -9.66
C PRO A 166 -11.43 0.95 -10.90
N THR A 167 -10.41 1.82 -10.92
CA THR A 167 -9.41 1.91 -11.98
C THR A 167 -8.19 1.01 -11.81
N ALA A 168 -8.07 0.29 -10.69
CA ALA A 168 -6.85 -0.47 -10.37
C ALA A 168 -6.50 -1.43 -11.50
N ARG A 169 -7.52 -2.04 -12.11
CA ARG A 169 -7.36 -2.92 -13.27
C ARG A 169 -6.71 -2.22 -14.47
N LEU A 170 -7.12 -0.99 -14.78
CA LEU A 170 -6.52 -0.21 -15.87
C LEU A 170 -5.07 0.13 -15.54
N ASP A 171 -4.79 0.52 -14.30
CA ASP A 171 -3.43 0.83 -13.86
C ASP A 171 -2.51 -0.41 -13.92
N TRP A 172 -3.00 -1.57 -13.46
CA TRP A 172 -2.29 -2.84 -13.60
C TRP A 172 -2.08 -3.22 -15.06
N THR A 173 -3.09 -3.00 -15.92
CA THR A 173 -3.00 -3.28 -17.36
C THR A 173 -1.94 -2.41 -18.02
N ARG A 174 -1.91 -1.11 -17.75
CA ARG A 174 -0.89 -0.19 -18.27
C ARG A 174 0.52 -0.52 -17.78
N ARG A 175 0.66 -0.88 -16.50
CA ARG A 175 1.94 -1.36 -15.94
C ARG A 175 2.39 -2.65 -16.63
N TRP A 176 1.49 -3.62 -16.78
CA TRP A 176 1.76 -4.86 -17.51
C TRP A 176 2.20 -4.58 -18.95
N GLU A 177 1.48 -3.72 -19.68
CA GLU A 177 1.82 -3.36 -21.05
C GLU A 177 3.20 -2.71 -21.16
N SER A 178 3.56 -1.88 -20.18
CA SER A 178 4.90 -1.28 -20.08
C SER A 178 5.98 -2.34 -19.83
N VAL A 179 5.74 -3.30 -18.93
CA VAL A 179 6.64 -4.44 -18.71
C VAL A 179 6.76 -5.28 -19.98
N ARG A 180 5.62 -5.64 -20.59
CA ARG A 180 5.52 -6.43 -21.81
C ARG A 180 6.30 -5.80 -22.96
N ALA A 181 6.08 -4.52 -23.24
CA ALA A 181 6.74 -3.81 -24.33
C ALA A 181 8.26 -3.66 -24.13
N ARG A 182 8.72 -3.52 -22.88
CA ARG A 182 10.15 -3.38 -22.55
C ARG A 182 10.91 -4.70 -22.51
N ARG A 183 10.24 -5.79 -22.11
CA ARG A 183 10.92 -7.05 -21.75
C ARG A 183 10.67 -8.19 -22.72
N PHE A 184 9.58 -8.15 -23.48
CA PHE A 184 9.20 -9.25 -24.38
C PHE A 184 9.25 -8.81 -25.84
N ALA A 185 9.68 -9.72 -26.71
CA ALA A 185 9.56 -9.51 -28.15
C ALA A 185 8.08 -9.39 -28.54
N LYS A 186 7.77 -8.62 -29.58
CA LYS A 186 6.39 -8.46 -30.07
C LYS A 186 5.85 -9.82 -30.51
N ALA A 187 4.61 -10.11 -30.13
CA ALA A 187 3.87 -11.29 -30.59
C ALA A 187 2.46 -10.90 -31.03
N PRO A 188 1.93 -11.48 -32.12
CA PRO A 188 0.62 -11.11 -32.67
C PRO A 188 -0.55 -11.58 -31.79
N TRP A 189 -0.31 -12.52 -30.87
CA TRP A 189 -1.32 -13.07 -29.98
C TRP A 189 -1.46 -12.32 -28.65
N PHE A 190 -0.60 -11.33 -28.38
CA PHE A 190 -0.76 -10.45 -27.24
C PHE A 190 -2.07 -9.67 -27.34
N HIS A 191 -2.72 -9.40 -26.20
CA HIS A 191 -3.84 -8.48 -26.17
C HIS A 191 -3.43 -7.13 -26.73
N LYS A 192 -4.29 -6.55 -27.58
CA LYS A 192 -4.10 -5.20 -28.10
C LYS A 192 -3.92 -4.26 -26.91
N ALA A 193 -2.82 -3.49 -26.93
CA ALA A 193 -2.53 -2.55 -25.87
C ALA A 193 -3.73 -1.59 -25.70
N VAL A 194 -4.07 -1.29 -24.45
CA VAL A 194 -4.95 -0.20 -24.06
C VAL A 194 -4.17 1.09 -24.30
N THR A 195 -4.06 1.45 -25.57
CA THR A 195 -3.68 2.81 -25.94
C THR A 195 -4.70 3.74 -25.30
N ALA A 196 -4.26 4.81 -24.63
CA ALA A 196 -5.12 5.98 -24.42
C ALA A 196 -5.79 6.23 -25.77
N ALA A 197 -7.11 6.11 -25.83
CA ALA A 197 -7.79 5.94 -27.10
C ALA A 197 -7.26 6.98 -28.09
N GLU A 198 -6.95 6.58 -29.33
CA GLU A 198 -6.92 7.51 -30.48
C GLU A 198 -8.34 8.05 -30.76
N GLY A 199 -9.10 8.28 -29.70
CA GLY A 199 -10.39 8.88 -29.69
C GLY A 199 -10.26 10.40 -29.67
N PRO A 200 -11.38 11.10 -29.83
CA PRO A 200 -11.41 12.54 -29.62
C PRO A 200 -10.84 12.88 -28.24
N PRO A 201 -10.22 14.06 -28.09
CA PRO A 201 -9.74 14.52 -26.79
C PRO A 201 -10.87 14.45 -25.74
N PRO A 202 -10.54 14.20 -24.47
CA PRO A 202 -11.53 14.09 -23.41
C PRO A 202 -12.51 15.28 -23.39
N ASP A 203 -13.81 14.97 -23.43
CA ASP A 203 -14.86 16.00 -23.33
C ASP A 203 -15.03 16.39 -21.86
N PHE A 204 -14.67 17.63 -21.55
CA PHE A 204 -14.74 18.19 -20.20
C PHE A 204 -16.14 18.14 -19.60
N GLU A 205 -17.18 18.51 -20.35
CA GLU A 205 -18.53 18.57 -19.79
C GLU A 205 -19.09 17.18 -19.56
N ARG A 206 -18.77 16.24 -20.46
CA ARG A 206 -19.10 14.82 -20.25
C ARG A 206 -18.36 14.24 -19.03
N ALA A 207 -17.07 14.52 -18.88
CA ALA A 207 -16.28 14.05 -17.75
C ALA A 207 -16.77 14.64 -16.43
N ALA A 208 -17.00 15.96 -16.37
CA ALA A 208 -17.56 16.65 -15.22
C ALA A 208 -18.92 16.07 -14.81
N ALA A 209 -19.82 15.84 -15.77
CA ALA A 209 -21.13 15.25 -15.50
C ALA A 209 -21.00 13.83 -14.90
N ARG A 210 -20.05 13.01 -15.38
CA ARG A 210 -19.80 11.67 -14.84
C ARG A 210 -19.21 11.72 -13.43
N ILE A 211 -18.26 12.61 -13.17
CA ILE A 211 -17.69 12.85 -11.82
C ILE A 211 -18.80 13.24 -10.85
N LEU A 212 -19.64 14.21 -11.22
CA LEU A 212 -20.78 14.65 -10.39
C LEU A 212 -21.79 13.53 -10.16
N SER A 213 -22.11 12.79 -11.20
CA SER A 213 -23.06 11.68 -11.10
C SER A 213 -22.55 10.59 -10.14
N ALA A 214 -21.26 10.22 -10.23
CA ALA A 214 -20.63 9.28 -9.31
C ALA A 214 -20.56 9.83 -7.87
N GLY A 215 -20.14 11.08 -7.71
CA GLY A 215 -20.09 11.75 -6.41
C GLY A 215 -21.46 11.84 -5.74
N HIS A 216 -22.52 12.13 -6.51
CA HIS A 216 -23.89 12.17 -6.01
C HIS A 216 -24.38 10.79 -5.57
N ARG A 217 -24.09 9.73 -6.33
CA ARG A 217 -24.42 8.35 -5.92
C ARG A 217 -23.74 7.97 -4.60
N LEU A 218 -22.45 8.29 -4.44
CA LEU A 218 -21.75 8.06 -3.18
C LEU A 218 -22.34 8.89 -2.03
N LYS A 219 -22.67 10.16 -2.26
CA LYS A 219 -23.28 11.03 -1.25
C LYS A 219 -24.65 10.51 -0.80
N THR A 220 -25.49 10.07 -1.74
CA THR A 220 -26.80 9.47 -1.45
C THR A 220 -26.64 8.17 -0.66
N LEU A 221 -25.67 7.32 -1.05
CA LEU A 221 -25.38 6.08 -0.32
C LEU A 221 -24.92 6.37 1.13
N LEU A 222 -24.02 7.34 1.32
CA LEU A 222 -23.53 7.75 2.64
C LEU A 222 -24.61 8.40 3.52
N ALA A 223 -25.60 9.07 2.93
CA ALA A 223 -26.71 9.66 3.69
C ALA A 223 -27.56 8.62 4.45
N GLY A 224 -27.56 7.35 4.00
CA GLY A 224 -28.26 6.25 4.69
C GLY A 224 -27.49 5.65 5.87
N VAL A 225 -26.17 5.87 5.93
CA VAL A 225 -25.28 5.23 6.90
C VAL A 225 -25.61 5.57 8.37
N PRO A 226 -25.96 6.82 8.76
CA PRO A 226 -26.26 7.15 10.15
C PRO A 226 -27.31 6.23 10.78
N ALA A 227 -28.42 5.97 10.08
CA ALA A 227 -29.49 5.11 10.56
C ALA A 227 -29.07 3.63 10.65
N GLU A 228 -28.15 3.19 9.78
CA GLU A 228 -27.58 1.85 9.86
C GLU A 228 -26.62 1.72 11.06
N PHE A 229 -25.88 2.79 11.38
CA PHE A 229 -24.95 2.84 12.51
C PHE A 229 -25.60 2.81 13.88
N GLU A 230 -26.89 3.15 13.99
CA GLU A 230 -27.66 3.03 15.24
C GLU A 230 -27.82 1.59 15.71
N LYS A 231 -27.64 0.60 14.82
CA LYS A 231 -27.72 -0.83 15.14
C LYS A 231 -26.48 -1.37 15.87
N PHE A 232 -25.38 -0.62 15.86
CA PHE A 232 -24.11 -1.02 16.43
C PHE A 232 -23.85 -0.31 17.77
N SER A 233 -23.09 -0.96 18.65
CA SER A 233 -22.70 -0.40 19.95
C SER A 233 -22.02 0.97 19.81
N VAL A 234 -22.16 1.80 20.84
CA VAL A 234 -21.46 3.09 20.93
C VAL A 234 -19.97 2.87 21.16
N ASP A 235 -19.62 1.90 21.99
CA ASP A 235 -18.25 1.56 22.33
C ASP A 235 -17.61 0.62 21.29
N ASP A 236 -16.28 0.63 21.24
CA ASP A 236 -15.49 -0.38 20.54
C ASP A 236 -15.82 -1.78 21.07
N VAL A 237 -15.93 -2.77 20.19
CA VAL A 237 -16.05 -4.19 20.58
C VAL A 237 -14.72 -4.86 20.34
N ASN A 238 -14.06 -5.31 21.42
CA ASN A 238 -12.71 -5.89 21.36
C ASN A 238 -12.67 -7.34 21.88
N LEU A 239 -11.47 -7.93 21.88
CA LEU A 239 -11.25 -9.28 22.39
C LEU A 239 -11.62 -9.44 23.87
N ALA A 240 -11.39 -8.43 24.72
CA ALA A 240 -11.75 -8.48 26.13
C ALA A 240 -13.27 -8.50 26.34
N ASP A 241 -14.05 -7.85 25.46
CA ASP A 241 -15.51 -7.99 25.47
C ASP A 241 -15.96 -9.40 25.11
N LYS A 242 -15.25 -10.06 24.19
CA LYS A 242 -15.48 -11.47 23.84
C LYS A 242 -15.16 -12.41 25.00
N GLU A 243 -14.18 -12.08 25.84
CA GLU A 243 -13.87 -12.88 27.04
C GLU A 243 -14.90 -12.67 28.16
N ARG A 244 -15.45 -11.46 28.28
CA ARG A 244 -16.42 -11.08 29.31
C ARG A 244 -17.85 -11.53 28.98
N ASP A 245 -18.26 -11.40 27.73
CA ASP A 245 -19.59 -11.77 27.21
C ASP A 245 -19.46 -12.25 25.76
N ALA A 246 -18.96 -13.47 25.63
CA ALA A 246 -18.64 -14.09 24.34
C ALA A 246 -19.84 -14.13 23.37
N GLY A 247 -21.06 -14.30 23.89
CA GLY A 247 -22.26 -14.42 23.07
C GLY A 247 -22.62 -13.10 22.39
N ARG A 248 -22.71 -12.02 23.17
CA ARG A 248 -23.07 -10.70 22.65
C ARG A 248 -21.98 -10.14 21.73
N ALA A 249 -20.72 -10.16 22.18
CA ALA A 249 -19.62 -9.59 21.42
C ALA A 249 -19.40 -10.32 20.08
N ALA A 250 -19.52 -11.67 20.07
CA ALA A 250 -19.40 -12.41 18.81
C ALA A 250 -20.54 -12.05 17.82
N ALA A 251 -21.77 -11.88 18.30
CA ALA A 251 -22.90 -11.49 17.46
C ALA A 251 -22.72 -10.10 16.85
N GLU A 252 -22.22 -9.13 17.63
CA GLU A 252 -21.94 -7.77 17.15
C GLU A 252 -20.83 -7.75 16.09
N ILE A 253 -19.75 -8.51 16.32
CA ILE A 253 -18.63 -8.63 15.37
C ILE A 253 -19.09 -9.23 14.04
N GLU A 254 -19.87 -10.31 14.08
CA GLU A 254 -20.40 -10.93 12.86
C GLU A 254 -21.39 -10.02 12.15
N ALA A 255 -22.24 -9.29 12.87
CA ALA A 255 -23.13 -8.28 12.29
C ALA A 255 -22.35 -7.16 11.58
N TRP A 256 -21.26 -6.68 12.20
CA TRP A 256 -20.39 -5.67 11.58
C TRP A 256 -19.68 -6.20 10.33
N ARG A 257 -19.15 -7.43 10.35
CA ARG A 257 -18.52 -8.07 9.18
C ARG A 257 -19.51 -8.26 8.04
N ALA A 258 -20.71 -8.73 8.35
CA ALA A 258 -21.78 -8.90 7.37
C ALA A 258 -22.18 -7.55 6.75
N TRP A 259 -22.36 -6.53 7.58
CA TRP A 259 -22.65 -5.17 7.10
C TRP A 259 -21.55 -4.62 6.21
N ARG A 260 -20.26 -4.77 6.58
CA ARG A 260 -19.14 -4.32 5.75
C ARG A 260 -19.12 -5.01 4.38
N THR A 261 -19.40 -6.30 4.35
CA THR A 261 -19.43 -7.08 3.10
C THR A 261 -20.56 -6.60 2.18
N ASP A 262 -21.76 -6.42 2.75
CA ASP A 262 -22.91 -5.86 2.04
C ASP A 262 -22.65 -4.42 1.55
N TRP A 263 -22.08 -3.59 2.42
CA TRP A 263 -21.71 -2.21 2.12
C TRP A 263 -20.74 -2.10 0.95
N GLN A 264 -19.71 -2.95 0.90
CA GLN A 264 -18.80 -3.00 -0.25
C GLN A 264 -19.51 -3.27 -1.56
N GLY A 265 -20.49 -4.19 -1.58
CA GLY A 265 -21.32 -4.44 -2.76
C GLY A 265 -22.13 -3.22 -3.19
N ARG A 266 -22.74 -2.50 -2.24
CA ARG A 266 -23.49 -1.27 -2.52
C ARG A 266 -22.60 -0.14 -3.02
N VAL A 267 -21.39 -0.01 -2.49
CA VAL A 267 -20.39 0.95 -2.98
C VAL A 267 -19.98 0.59 -4.40
N ASP A 268 -19.69 -0.67 -4.70
CA ASP A 268 -19.34 -1.13 -6.04
C ASP A 268 -20.47 -0.83 -7.05
N GLU A 269 -21.73 -1.03 -6.65
CA GLU A 269 -22.90 -0.65 -7.44
C GLU A 269 -22.97 0.87 -7.67
N ALA A 270 -22.79 1.67 -6.62
CA ALA A 270 -22.76 3.13 -6.72
C ALA A 270 -21.60 3.65 -7.61
N LEU A 271 -20.51 2.89 -7.70
CA LEU A 271 -19.37 3.18 -8.58
C LEU A 271 -19.56 2.65 -10.00
N THR A 272 -20.70 2.05 -10.34
CA THR A 272 -21.01 1.70 -11.73
C THR A 272 -20.95 2.94 -12.61
N GLY A 273 -20.20 2.87 -13.72
CA GLY A 273 -20.02 4.00 -14.64
C GLY A 273 -19.07 5.09 -14.12
N PHE A 274 -18.27 4.79 -13.08
CA PHE A 274 -17.13 5.64 -12.68
C PHE A 274 -16.33 6.05 -13.91
N PRO A 275 -15.96 7.33 -14.08
CA PRO A 275 -15.25 7.77 -15.28
C PRO A 275 -13.86 7.11 -15.33
N GLU A 276 -13.45 6.69 -16.52
CA GLU A 276 -12.13 6.10 -16.73
C GLU A 276 -11.06 7.21 -16.75
N PRO A 277 -9.82 6.97 -16.25
CA PRO A 277 -8.77 7.97 -16.21
C PRO A 277 -8.47 8.67 -17.54
N ASP A 278 -8.58 7.97 -18.67
CA ASP A 278 -8.39 8.53 -20.01
C ASP A 278 -9.58 9.33 -20.54
N GLU A 279 -10.73 9.28 -19.87
CA GLU A 279 -11.87 10.16 -20.14
C GLU A 279 -11.75 11.49 -19.38
N ILE A 280 -10.73 11.67 -18.53
CA ILE A 280 -10.57 12.85 -17.68
C ILE A 280 -9.61 13.86 -18.33
N PRO A 281 -10.09 15.07 -18.70
CA PRO A 281 -9.20 16.16 -19.08
C PRO A 281 -8.30 16.57 -17.91
N ALA A 282 -7.10 17.08 -18.24
CA ALA A 282 -6.11 17.48 -17.25
C ALA A 282 -6.66 18.49 -16.21
N GLU A 283 -7.56 19.38 -16.64
CA GLU A 283 -8.19 20.40 -15.79
C GLU A 283 -9.08 19.79 -14.69
N LEU A 284 -9.56 18.55 -14.87
CA LEU A 284 -10.39 17.84 -13.89
C LEU A 284 -9.61 16.81 -13.08
N GLN A 285 -8.30 16.64 -13.31
CA GLN A 285 -7.52 15.57 -12.68
C GLN A 285 -7.58 15.65 -11.15
N PHE A 286 -7.44 16.85 -10.57
CA PHE A 286 -7.51 17.03 -9.11
C PHE A 286 -8.89 16.64 -8.53
N THR A 287 -9.97 17.07 -9.19
CA THR A 287 -11.34 16.70 -8.79
C THR A 287 -11.55 15.20 -8.89
N TYR A 288 -11.07 14.61 -9.97
CA TYR A 288 -11.15 13.18 -10.21
C TYR A 288 -10.38 12.39 -9.14
N ASP A 289 -9.15 12.78 -8.81
CA ASP A 289 -8.35 12.15 -7.76
C ASP A 289 -9.04 12.24 -6.38
N THR A 290 -9.72 13.36 -6.12
CA THR A 290 -10.53 13.54 -4.90
C THR A 290 -11.72 12.58 -4.86
N LEU A 291 -12.43 12.42 -5.98
CA LEU A 291 -13.52 11.45 -6.10
C LEU A 291 -13.01 10.01 -5.95
N VAL A 292 -11.88 9.68 -6.59
CA VAL A 292 -11.19 8.40 -6.51
C VAL A 292 -10.85 8.06 -5.06
N ARG A 293 -10.23 9.00 -4.34
CA ARG A 293 -9.94 8.85 -2.91
C ARG A 293 -11.21 8.66 -2.08
N SER A 294 -12.23 9.47 -2.34
CA SER A 294 -13.51 9.36 -1.63
C SER A 294 -14.16 7.99 -1.85
N ALA A 295 -14.11 7.46 -3.08
CA ALA A 295 -14.61 6.13 -3.41
C ALA A 295 -13.85 5.02 -2.66
N GLN A 296 -12.51 5.11 -2.57
CA GLN A 296 -11.70 4.17 -1.79
C GLN A 296 -12.11 4.13 -0.34
N GLU A 297 -12.15 5.31 0.27
CA GLU A 297 -12.39 5.46 1.69
C GLU A 297 -13.84 5.12 2.04
N THR A 298 -14.78 5.36 1.13
CA THR A 298 -16.16 4.87 1.23
C THR A 298 -16.19 3.34 1.22
N ARG A 299 -15.38 2.68 0.38
CA ARG A 299 -15.32 1.20 0.30
C ARG A 299 -14.69 0.55 1.54
N THR A 300 -13.94 1.33 2.33
CA THR A 300 -13.34 0.89 3.60
C THR A 300 -13.91 1.62 4.79
N PRO A 301 -15.05 1.16 5.32
CA PRO A 301 -15.47 1.52 6.66
C PRO A 301 -14.33 1.29 7.65
N PRO A 302 -14.26 2.09 8.73
CA PRO A 302 -13.20 2.02 9.71
C PRO A 302 -13.02 0.57 10.17
N ASN A 303 -11.82 0.04 9.97
CA ASN A 303 -11.41 -1.20 10.58
C ASN A 303 -10.34 -0.82 11.58
N PRO A 304 -10.62 -0.87 12.88
CA PRO A 304 -9.57 -0.63 13.84
C PRO A 304 -8.60 -1.80 13.69
N GLY A 305 -7.42 -1.50 13.13
CA GLY A 305 -6.36 -2.47 12.99
C GLY A 305 -5.91 -2.99 14.37
N PRO A 306 -4.97 -3.94 14.41
CA PRO A 306 -4.39 -4.37 15.67
C PRO A 306 -3.72 -3.19 16.38
N GLY A 307 -4.37 -2.64 17.40
CA GLY A 307 -3.82 -1.75 18.42
C GLY A 307 -3.49 -0.30 17.98
N VAL A 308 -4.47 0.59 18.09
CA VAL A 308 -4.19 1.98 18.48
C VAL A 308 -4.84 2.14 19.85
N VAL A 309 -4.00 2.28 20.89
CA VAL A 309 -4.29 2.58 22.31
C VAL A 309 -4.19 1.41 23.33
N SER A 310 -3.10 1.48 24.13
CA SER A 310 -2.86 0.96 25.49
C SER A 310 -2.28 -0.45 25.74
N SER A 311 -0.98 -0.46 26.08
CA SER A 311 -0.29 -1.16 27.20
C SER A 311 -0.82 -2.49 27.80
N GLY A 312 -1.47 -3.38 27.06
CA GLY A 312 -1.85 -4.71 27.57
C GLY A 312 -2.00 -5.73 26.46
N LYS A 313 -1.37 -6.90 26.61
CA LYS A 313 -1.31 -7.99 25.60
C LYS A 313 -2.68 -8.61 25.21
N ALA A 314 -3.79 -8.21 25.83
CA ALA A 314 -5.11 -8.82 25.63
C ALA A 314 -6.19 -7.86 25.06
N VAL A 315 -5.88 -6.58 24.79
CA VAL A 315 -6.91 -5.56 24.46
C VAL A 315 -6.89 -5.13 22.97
N ASN A 316 -5.99 -5.66 22.14
CA ASN A 316 -5.56 -4.97 20.93
C ASN A 316 -6.24 -5.36 19.60
N GLU A 317 -7.19 -6.29 19.58
CA GLU A 317 -8.01 -6.51 18.39
C GLU A 317 -9.40 -5.92 18.63
N VAL A 318 -9.60 -4.69 18.18
CA VAL A 318 -10.93 -4.13 18.05
C VAL A 318 -11.51 -4.72 16.75
N TYR A 319 -12.69 -5.30 16.85
CA TYR A 319 -13.34 -5.99 15.74
C TYR A 319 -14.51 -5.18 15.16
N GLN A 320 -15.07 -4.27 15.96
CA GLN A 320 -16.07 -3.28 15.54
C GLN A 320 -15.67 -1.91 16.13
N PRO A 321 -15.44 -0.88 15.29
CA PRO A 321 -15.10 0.46 15.77
C PRO A 321 -16.31 1.08 16.48
N GLY A 322 -16.08 1.86 17.53
CA GLY A 322 -17.10 2.62 18.24
C GLY A 322 -17.68 3.77 17.41
N LYS A 323 -18.80 4.30 17.89
CA LYS A 323 -19.53 5.39 17.24
C LYS A 323 -18.65 6.61 16.89
N PRO A 324 -17.73 7.10 17.75
CA PRO A 324 -16.91 8.26 17.41
C PRO A 324 -16.06 8.06 16.15
N MET A 325 -15.46 6.88 15.98
CA MET A 325 -14.63 6.56 14.81
C MET A 325 -15.48 6.38 13.55
N ARG A 326 -16.67 5.77 13.68
CA ARG A 326 -17.65 5.64 12.60
C ARG A 326 -18.17 7.00 12.13
N ASP A 327 -18.51 7.89 13.06
CA ASP A 327 -18.97 9.26 12.76
C ASP A 327 -17.87 10.10 12.12
N ALA A 328 -16.63 10.02 12.63
CA ALA A 328 -15.48 10.76 12.09
C ALA A 328 -15.17 10.34 10.65
N TRP A 329 -15.21 9.04 10.36
CA TRP A 329 -15.08 8.52 9.00
C TRP A 329 -16.17 9.06 8.08
N LEU A 330 -17.43 9.01 8.52
CA LEU A 330 -18.55 9.52 7.73
C LEU A 330 -18.45 11.03 7.48
N ALA A 331 -18.05 11.81 8.47
CA ALA A 331 -17.85 13.25 8.36
C ALA A 331 -16.73 13.59 7.34
N GLY A 332 -15.59 12.89 7.40
CA GLY A 332 -14.49 13.11 6.46
C GLY A 332 -14.88 12.81 5.01
N LEU A 333 -15.63 11.72 4.78
CA LEU A 333 -16.16 11.41 3.45
C LEU A 333 -17.17 12.45 2.95
N ALA A 334 -18.08 12.89 3.82
CA ALA A 334 -19.05 13.92 3.48
C ALA A 334 -18.38 15.26 3.12
N GLU A 335 -17.31 15.62 3.83
CA GLU A 335 -16.51 16.82 3.55
C GLU A 335 -15.89 16.75 2.14
N TRP A 336 -15.16 15.68 1.80
CA TRP A 336 -14.54 15.54 0.48
C TRP A 336 -15.56 15.57 -0.65
N LEU A 337 -16.69 14.87 -0.50
CA LEU A 337 -17.74 14.83 -1.52
C LEU A 337 -18.48 16.17 -1.66
N SER A 338 -18.56 16.97 -0.61
CA SER A 338 -19.21 18.29 -0.64
C SER A 338 -18.46 19.30 -1.52
N GLY A 339 -17.14 19.14 -1.67
CA GLY A 339 -16.29 20.03 -2.47
C GLY A 339 -16.30 19.77 -3.97
N LEU A 340 -16.90 18.67 -4.45
CA LEU A 340 -16.82 18.27 -5.87
C LEU A 340 -17.44 19.30 -6.82
N ASP A 341 -18.62 19.83 -6.48
CA ASP A 341 -19.32 20.82 -7.30
C ASP A 341 -18.48 22.10 -7.48
N GLU A 342 -17.95 22.63 -6.38
CA GLU A 342 -17.12 23.85 -6.40
C GLU A 342 -15.78 23.62 -7.09
N SER A 343 -15.17 22.44 -6.92
CA SER A 343 -13.95 22.06 -7.62
C SER A 343 -14.15 22.03 -9.15
N ILE A 344 -15.28 21.49 -9.63
CA ILE A 344 -15.62 21.47 -11.06
C ILE A 344 -15.91 22.88 -11.58
N LYS A 345 -16.63 23.72 -10.81
CA LYS A 345 -16.84 25.13 -11.18
C LYS A 345 -15.51 25.88 -11.30
N GLY A 346 -14.58 25.65 -10.36
CA GLY A 346 -13.23 26.21 -10.39
C GLY A 346 -12.44 25.76 -11.62
N ALA A 347 -12.46 24.46 -11.94
CA ALA A 347 -11.83 23.92 -13.14
C ALA A 347 -12.43 24.50 -14.43
N ARG A 348 -13.76 24.66 -14.48
CA ARG A 348 -14.46 25.28 -15.62
C ARG A 348 -14.06 26.75 -15.80
N ALA A 349 -13.96 27.50 -14.71
CA ALA A 349 -13.52 28.90 -14.74
C ALA A 349 -12.05 29.05 -15.20
N ALA A 350 -11.15 28.16 -14.73
CA ALA A 350 -9.75 28.14 -15.14
C ALA A 350 -9.59 27.82 -16.64
N LYS A 351 -10.39 26.88 -17.16
CA LYS A 351 -10.42 26.54 -18.58
C LYS A 351 -10.87 27.71 -19.48
N LEU A 352 -11.82 28.52 -19.01
CA LEU A 352 -12.31 29.69 -19.75
C LEU A 352 -11.34 30.87 -19.72
N ASN A 353 -10.49 30.97 -18.70
CA ASN A 353 -9.50 32.03 -18.52
C ASN A 353 -8.11 31.42 -18.34
N PRO A 354 -7.51 30.83 -19.38
CA PRO A 354 -6.13 30.38 -19.30
C PRO A 354 -5.28 31.61 -19.07
N THR A 355 -4.80 31.82 -17.85
CA THR A 355 -3.83 32.85 -17.54
C THR A 355 -2.68 32.68 -18.52
N LYS A 356 -2.44 33.72 -19.34
CA LYS A 356 -1.28 33.78 -20.22
C LYS A 356 -0.05 33.88 -19.33
N GLU A 357 0.57 32.74 -19.02
CA GLU A 357 1.92 32.68 -18.46
C GLU A 357 2.97 33.05 -19.51
#